data_AF-A0A6A1ULA7-F1
#
_entry.id   AF-A0A6A1ULA7-F1
#
_cell.length_a   1.000
_cell.length_b   1.000
_cell.length_c   1.000
_cell.angle_alpha   90.00
_cell.angle_beta   90.00
_cell.angle_gamma   90.00
#
_symmetry.space_group_name_H-M   'P 1'
#
loop_
_entity.id
_entity.type
_entity.pdbx_description
1 polymer ?
#
loop_
_entity_poly.entity_id
_entity_poly.type
_entity_poly.pdbx_seq_one_letter_code
_entity_poly.pdbx_strand_id
1 'polypeptide(L)'
;MEALQLQHESEGKSYTKVEIFLEVLGTKVGYMQGLGRSVWLVGSSSLVSSVDLSWWLEEARLQIEEMRARQLEYEALLVKRSDMEQMMREHLQMMEE
;
A
#
# COMPACT_ATOMS: atom_id res chain seq x y z
N MET A 1 29.80 -23.52 17.70
CA MET A 1 28.39 -23.82 17.34
C MET A 1 28.26 -25.13 16.55
N GLU A 2 29.35 -25.66 15.99
CA GLU A 2 29.36 -26.94 15.24
C GLU A 2 29.44 -28.20 16.12
N ALA A 3 29.93 -28.09 17.36
CA ALA A 3 30.13 -29.25 18.25
C ALA A 3 28.81 -29.94 18.68
N LEU A 4 27.71 -29.20 18.76
CA LEU A 4 26.38 -29.75 19.10
C LEU A 4 25.71 -30.43 17.90
N GLN A 5 26.09 -30.04 16.69
CA GLN A 5 25.53 -30.59 15.45
C GLN A 5 26.03 -32.01 15.19
N LEU A 6 27.28 -32.29 15.55
CA LEU A 6 27.91 -33.62 15.44
C LEU A 6 27.38 -34.64 16.46
N GLN A 7 26.94 -34.19 17.65
CA GLN A 7 26.28 -35.09 18.62
C GLN A 7 24.85 -35.45 18.21
N HIS A 8 24.15 -34.56 17.49
CA HIS A 8 22.73 -34.70 17.13
C HIS A 8 22.46 -35.82 16.10
N GLU A 9 23.36 -36.05 15.15
CA GLU A 9 23.23 -37.16 14.18
C GLU A 9 23.24 -38.55 14.84
N SER A 10 23.76 -38.67 16.08
CA SER A 10 23.86 -39.94 16.79
C SER A 10 22.59 -40.36 17.56
N GLU A 11 21.66 -39.42 17.85
CA GLU A 11 20.46 -39.69 18.67
C GLU A 11 19.17 -39.92 17.88
N GLY A 12 19.17 -39.75 16.55
CA GLY A 12 18.06 -40.16 15.68
C GLY A 12 16.70 -39.48 15.93
N LYS A 13 16.65 -38.39 16.71
CA LYS A 13 15.45 -37.61 17.01
C LYS A 13 15.55 -36.24 16.36
N SER A 14 14.55 -35.82 15.58
CA SER A 14 14.51 -34.48 14.97
C SER A 14 14.04 -33.44 15.99
N TYR A 15 14.97 -32.85 16.74
CA TYR A 15 14.66 -31.75 17.65
C TYR A 15 14.27 -30.50 16.86
N THR A 16 13.16 -29.86 17.20
CA THR A 16 12.80 -28.58 16.59
C THR A 16 13.78 -27.52 17.09
N LYS A 17 14.10 -26.50 16.28
CA LYS A 17 15.06 -25.43 16.64
C LYS A 17 14.82 -24.86 18.06
N VAL A 18 13.56 -24.79 18.47
CA VAL A 18 13.11 -24.37 19.82
C VAL A 18 13.57 -25.32 20.93
N GLU A 19 13.53 -26.62 20.68
CA GLU A 19 13.87 -27.69 21.61
C GLU A 19 15.38 -27.69 21.91
N ILE A 20 16.21 -27.49 20.89
CA ILE A 20 17.66 -27.29 21.03
C ILE A 20 17.96 -26.05 21.88
N PHE A 21 17.20 -24.96 21.68
CA PHE A 21 17.38 -23.75 22.50
C PHE A 21 17.04 -23.99 23.96
N LEU A 22 16.02 -24.80 24.27
CA LEU A 22 15.65 -25.12 25.66
C LEU A 22 16.69 -25.99 26.35
N GLU A 23 17.28 -26.93 25.62
CA GLU A 23 18.33 -27.82 26.13
C GLU A 23 19.65 -27.08 26.37
N VAL A 24 20.08 -26.26 25.40
CA VAL A 24 21.34 -25.49 25.49
C VAL A 24 21.25 -24.34 26.50
N LEU A 25 20.09 -23.66 26.59
CA LEU A 25 19.92 -22.51 27.50
C LEU A 25 19.40 -22.92 28.89
N GLY A 26 19.04 -24.20 29.09
CA GLY A 26 18.66 -24.81 30.36
C GLY A 26 17.60 -24.04 31.14
N THR A 27 16.30 -24.31 30.89
CA THR A 27 15.11 -23.83 31.66
C THR A 27 15.29 -22.53 32.46
N LYS A 28 15.88 -21.50 31.86
CA LYS A 28 16.01 -20.20 32.49
C LYS A 28 14.71 -19.45 32.20
N VAL A 29 13.81 -19.48 33.18
CA VAL A 29 12.42 -18.95 33.15
C VAL A 29 12.30 -17.55 32.51
N GLY A 30 13.37 -16.73 32.55
CA GLY A 30 13.41 -15.42 31.91
C GLY A 30 13.41 -15.41 30.37
N TYR A 31 13.89 -16.45 29.68
CA TYR A 31 13.85 -16.49 28.21
C TYR A 31 12.44 -16.81 27.66
N MET A 32 11.67 -17.68 28.34
CA MET A 32 10.30 -17.99 27.92
C MET A 32 9.34 -16.81 28.12
N GLN A 33 9.58 -15.98 29.13
CA GLN A 33 8.76 -14.79 29.41
C GLN A 33 8.83 -13.73 28.30
N GLY A 34 9.91 -13.72 27.50
CA GLY A 34 10.05 -12.87 26.31
C GLY A 34 9.48 -13.49 25.02
N LEU A 35 9.50 -14.83 24.91
CA LEU A 35 9.05 -15.55 23.71
C LEU A 35 7.52 -15.54 23.54
N GLY A 36 6.75 -15.51 24.64
CA GLY A 36 5.29 -15.43 24.57
C GLY A 36 4.74 -14.16 23.91
N ARG A 37 5.52 -13.06 23.88
CA ARG A 37 5.17 -11.83 23.15
C ARG A 37 5.66 -11.80 21.71
N SER A 38 6.86 -12.34 21.46
CA SER A 38 7.45 -12.32 20.12
C SER A 38 6.76 -13.29 19.15
N VAL A 39 6.15 -14.36 19.67
CA VAL A 39 5.35 -15.30 18.87
C VAL A 39 3.95 -14.75 18.55
N TRP A 40 3.43 -13.80 19.35
CA TRP A 40 2.17 -13.09 19.07
C TRP A 40 2.38 -11.81 18.23
N LEU A 41 3.41 -11.76 17.41
CA LEU A 41 3.57 -10.68 16.42
C LEU A 41 3.80 -11.23 15.01
N VAL A 42 3.23 -12.41 14.72
CA VAL A 42 2.92 -12.86 13.35
C VAL A 42 1.39 -12.79 13.19
N GLY A 43 0.83 -11.59 13.32
CA GLY A 43 -0.63 -11.46 13.34
C GLY A 43 -1.19 -10.05 13.39
N SER A 44 -0.37 -9.02 13.16
CA SER A 44 -0.86 -7.64 13.03
C SER A 44 -0.31 -7.02 11.76
N SER A 45 -0.64 -7.65 10.62
CA SER A 45 -0.63 -6.95 9.34
C SER A 45 -1.74 -5.90 9.35
N SER A 46 -1.34 -4.64 9.24
CA SER A 46 -2.00 -3.63 8.41
C SER A 46 -3.53 -3.64 8.39
N LEU A 47 -4.16 -3.16 9.45
CA LEU A 47 -5.53 -2.64 9.37
C LEU A 47 -5.56 -1.28 10.08
N VAL A 48 -5.00 -0.26 9.42
CA VAL A 48 -5.72 1.02 9.39
C VAL A 48 -7.14 0.64 8.99
N SER A 49 -8.13 0.90 9.83
CA SER A 49 -9.43 0.22 9.74
C SER A 49 -9.94 0.28 8.30
N SER A 50 -10.36 -0.86 7.74
CA SER A 50 -10.83 -0.91 6.34
C SER A 50 -11.98 0.07 6.07
N VAL A 51 -12.71 0.42 7.14
CA VAL A 51 -13.73 1.47 7.17
C VAL A 51 -13.12 2.84 6.85
N ASP A 52 -12.04 3.23 7.53
CA ASP A 52 -11.36 4.50 7.28
C ASP A 52 -10.81 4.57 5.85
N LEU A 53 -10.24 3.47 5.33
CA LEU A 53 -9.71 3.43 3.96
C LEU A 53 -10.82 3.61 2.91
N SER A 54 -11.98 2.96 3.11
CA SER A 54 -13.11 3.06 2.17
C SER A 54 -13.67 4.48 2.08
N TRP A 55 -13.72 5.19 3.21
CA TRP A 55 -14.12 6.60 3.27
C TRP A 55 -13.16 7.50 2.47
N TRP A 56 -11.85 7.36 2.69
CA TRP A 56 -10.84 8.14 1.96
C TRP A 56 -10.84 7.87 0.45
N LEU A 57 -11.10 6.62 0.05
CA LEU A 57 -11.20 6.25 -1.36
C LEU A 57 -12.42 6.90 -2.02
N GLU A 58 -13.57 6.91 -1.35
CA GLU A 58 -14.77 7.52 -1.92
C GLU A 58 -14.65 9.04 -2.00
N GLU A 59 -14.06 9.67 -0.98
CA GLU A 59 -13.75 11.10 -0.99
C GLU A 59 -12.79 11.47 -2.14
N ALA A 60 -11.72 10.70 -2.33
CA ALA A 60 -10.78 10.92 -3.42
C ALA A 60 -11.44 10.71 -4.80
N ARG A 61 -12.35 9.72 -4.93
CA ARG A 61 -13.13 9.51 -6.16
C ARG A 61 -14.00 10.71 -6.49
N LEU A 62 -14.69 11.28 -5.49
CA LEU A 62 -15.54 12.46 -5.69
C LEU A 62 -14.72 13.68 -6.16
N GLN A 63 -13.56 13.93 -5.54
CA GLN A 63 -12.68 15.03 -5.93
C GLN A 63 -12.16 14.87 -7.37
N ILE A 64 -11.83 13.64 -7.78
CA ILE A 64 -11.43 13.35 -9.16
C ILE A 64 -12.57 13.67 -10.14
N GLU A 65 -13.81 13.36 -9.79
CA GLU A 65 -14.98 13.63 -10.63
C GLU A 65 -15.28 15.14 -10.74
N GLU A 66 -15.14 15.88 -9.63
CA GLU A 66 -15.23 17.36 -9.63
C GLU A 66 -14.16 17.99 -10.54
N MET A 67 -12.91 17.53 -10.44
CA MET A 67 -11.83 18.02 -11.29
C MET A 67 -12.10 17.74 -12.78
N ARG A 68 -12.65 16.57 -13.11
CA ARG A 68 -13.03 16.23 -14.49
C ARG A 68 -14.17 17.11 -15.00
N ALA A 69 -15.17 17.39 -14.17
CA ALA A 69 -16.26 18.29 -14.55
C ALA A 69 -15.73 19.69 -14.89
N ARG A 70 -14.84 20.25 -14.05
CA ARG A 70 -14.16 21.52 -14.34
C ARG A 70 -13.33 21.46 -15.61
N GLN A 71 -12.64 20.35 -15.87
CA GLN A 71 -11.87 20.20 -17.11
C GLN A 71 -12.76 20.28 -18.35
N LEU A 72 -13.94 19.63 -18.33
CA LEU A 72 -14.90 19.70 -19.43
C LEU A 72 -15.42 21.13 -19.65
N GLU A 73 -15.62 21.92 -18.59
CA GLU A 73 -15.97 23.34 -18.71
C GLU A 73 -14.87 24.14 -19.41
N TYR A 74 -13.60 23.89 -19.07
CA TYR A 74 -12.47 24.54 -19.76
C TYR A 74 -12.38 24.14 -21.24
N GLU A 75 -12.59 22.87 -21.56
CA GLU A 75 -12.61 22.40 -22.95
C GLU A 75 -13.75 23.06 -23.75
N ALA A 76 -14.95 23.17 -23.18
CA ALA A 76 -16.07 23.86 -23.82
C ALA A 76 -15.78 25.35 -24.07
N LEU A 77 -15.12 26.03 -23.12
CA LEU A 77 -14.70 27.42 -23.29
C LEU A 77 -13.65 27.58 -24.41
N LEU A 78 -12.71 26.64 -24.53
CA LEU A 78 -11.72 26.65 -25.60
C LEU A 78 -12.37 26.47 -26.97
N VAL A 79 -13.34 25.56 -27.10
CA VAL A 79 -14.12 25.39 -28.33
C VAL A 79 -14.83 26.70 -28.69
N LYS A 80 -15.57 27.28 -27.74
CA LYS A 80 -16.30 28.54 -27.97
C LYS A 80 -15.38 29.69 -28.39
N ARG A 81 -14.17 29.76 -27.84
CA ARG A 81 -13.16 30.74 -28.24
C ARG A 81 -12.71 30.50 -29.69
N SER A 82 -12.43 29.25 -30.05
CA SER A 82 -12.05 28.88 -31.42
C SER A 82 -13.13 29.27 -32.42
N ASP A 83 -14.41 29.03 -32.10
CA ASP A 83 -15.55 29.39 -32.95
C ASP A 83 -15.62 30.90 -33.17
N MET A 84 -15.42 31.70 -32.12
CA MET A 84 -15.40 33.16 -32.23
C MET A 84 -14.23 33.65 -33.09
N GLU A 85 -13.04 33.06 -32.92
CA GLU A 85 -11.87 33.41 -33.75
C GLU A 85 -12.08 33.04 -35.21
N GLN A 86 -12.74 31.92 -35.48
CA GLN A 86 -13.09 31.51 -36.84
C GLN A 86 -14.09 32.46 -37.48
N MET A 87 -15.18 32.80 -36.79
CA MET A 87 -16.16 33.77 -37.28
C MET A 87 -15.51 35.12 -37.59
N MET A 88 -14.58 35.58 -36.76
CA MET A 88 -13.84 36.83 -36.99
C MET A 88 -12.98 36.75 -38.27
N ARG A 89 -12.31 35.61 -38.49
CA ARG A 89 -11.52 35.37 -39.72
C ARG A 89 -12.42 35.37 -40.96
N GLU A 90 -13.56 34.70 -40.90
CA GLU A 90 -14.53 34.67 -42.01
C GLU A 90 -15.11 36.07 -42.30
N HIS A 91 -15.43 36.85 -41.27
CA HIS A 91 -15.92 38.22 -41.44
C HIS A 91 -14.88 39.14 -42.10
N LEU A 92 -13.61 39.01 -41.72
CA LEU A 92 -12.52 39.75 -42.36
C LEU A 92 -12.35 39.36 -43.83
N GLN A 93 -12.41 38.05 -44.15
CA GLN A 93 -12.34 37.58 -45.53
C GLN A 93 -13.48 38.13 -46.40
N MET A 94 -14.70 38.20 -45.87
CA MET A 94 -15.85 38.79 -46.59
C MET A 94 -15.75 40.31 -46.81
N MET A 95 -14.91 41.02 -46.05
CA MET A 95 -14.66 42.45 -46.27
C MET A 95 -13.50 42.70 -47.25
N GLU A 96 -12.66 41.70 -47.49
CA GLU A 96 -11.52 41.78 -48.42
C GLU A 96 -11.89 41.34 -49.85
N GLU A 97 -12.99 40.58 -50.03
CA GLU A 97 -13.63 40.26 -51.33
C GLU A 97 -14.55 41.38 -51.84
#